data_AF-A0A2C9KTK5-F1
#
_entry.id   AF-A0A2C9KTK5-F1
#
_cell.length_a   1.000
_cell.length_b   1.000
_cell.length_c   1.000
_cell.angle_alpha   90.00
_cell.angle_beta   90.00
_cell.angle_gamma   90.00
#
_symmetry.space_group_name_H-M   'P 1'
#
loop_
_entity.id
_entity.type
_entity.pdbx_description
1 polymer ?
#
loop_
_entity_poly.entity_id
_entity_poly.type
_entity_poly.pdbx_seq_one_letter_code
_entity_poly.pdbx_strand_id
1 'polypeptide(L)'
;MWANQVLVTARREGRIQTDFGLRMVIECLADFRDKCSVCFVYDWITVPLVYTQVVTFATYSYFAVALLGQQYLDPSQKHPGYTRDFYFPGFTILQFLFYMGWLK
;
A
#
# COMPACT_ATOMS: atom_id res chain seq x y z
N MET A 1 27.57 13.35 5.95
CA MET A 1 29.04 13.38 6.06
C MET A 1 29.63 14.57 5.32
N TRP A 2 29.52 14.64 3.98
CA TRP A 2 30.04 15.76 3.18
C TRP A 2 29.46 17.12 3.57
N ALA A 3 28.13 17.20 3.72
CA ALA A 3 27.46 18.44 4.14
C ALA A 3 27.95 18.95 5.52
N ASN A 4 28.22 18.06 6.48
CA ASN A 4 28.82 18.46 7.76
C ASN A 4 30.23 19.03 7.61
N GLN A 5 31.06 18.43 6.74
CA GLN A 5 32.42 18.94 6.47
C GLN A 5 32.39 20.33 5.82
N VAL A 6 31.45 20.57 4.91
CA VAL A 6 31.24 21.89 4.30
C VAL A 6 30.80 22.91 5.36
N LEU A 7 29.89 22.55 6.26
CA LEU A 7 29.43 23.45 7.34
C LEU A 7 30.55 23.81 8.32
N VAL A 8 31.38 22.84 8.70
CA VAL A 8 32.56 23.07 9.56
C VAL A 8 33.58 23.97 8.84
N THR A 9 33.78 23.78 7.54
CA THR A 9 34.68 24.63 6.74
C THR A 9 34.15 26.06 6.64
N ALA A 10 32.85 26.22 6.40
CA ALA A 10 32.18 27.53 6.36
C ALA A 10 32.26 28.28 7.71
N ARG A 11 32.23 27.54 8.83
CA ARG A 11 32.47 28.12 10.16
C ARG A 11 33.92 28.59 10.33
N ARG A 12 34.89 27.77 9.91
CA ARG A 12 36.33 28.12 9.96
C ARG A 12 36.67 29.34 9.09
N GLU A 13 36.01 29.48 7.94
CA GLU A 13 36.13 30.64 7.05
C GLU A 13 35.35 31.88 7.55
N GLY A 14 34.68 31.81 8.70
CA GLY A 14 33.91 32.93 9.25
C GLY A 14 32.60 33.26 8.51
N ARG A 15 32.19 32.44 7.52
CA ARG A 15 30.92 32.61 6.80
C ARG A 15 29.71 32.38 7.72
N ILE A 16 29.87 31.49 8.70
CA ILE A 16 28.94 31.31 9.81
C ILE A 16 29.55 31.99 11.04
N GLN A 17 28.90 33.06 11.52
CA GLN A 17 29.48 33.91 12.57
C GLN A 17 29.37 33.30 13.98
N THR A 18 28.31 32.54 14.25
CA THR A 18 28.01 32.01 15.59
C THR A 18 27.96 30.48 15.60
N ASP A 19 28.41 29.88 16.69
CA ASP A 19 28.33 28.42 16.89
C ASP A 19 26.88 27.96 17.04
N PHE A 20 26.01 28.82 17.56
CA PHE A 20 24.57 28.60 17.58
C PHE A 20 23.98 28.44 16.17
N GLY A 21 24.35 29.33 15.23
CA GLY A 21 23.91 29.22 13.84
C GLY A 21 24.40 27.94 13.16
N LEU A 22 25.64 27.54 13.40
CA LEU A 22 26.17 26.25 12.91
C LEU A 22 25.35 25.07 13.45
N ARG A 23 25.06 25.07 14.76
CA ARG A 23 24.27 24.02 15.41
C ARG A 23 22.88 23.91 14.81
N MET A 24 22.19 25.02 14.59
CA MET A 24 20.85 25.01 13.97
C MET A 24 20.86 24.37 12.58
N VAL A 25 21.86 24.67 11.75
CA VAL A 25 21.94 24.08 10.40
C VAL A 25 22.28 22.59 10.45
N ILE A 26 23.15 22.17 11.38
CA ILE A 26 23.44 20.75 11.61
C ILE A 26 22.20 20.00 12.09
N GLU A 27 21.40 20.58 12.99
CA GLU A 27 20.13 20.01 13.45
C GLU A 27 19.14 19.85 12.29
N CYS A 28 19.01 20.87 11.43
CA CYS A 28 18.18 20.77 10.22
C CYS A 28 18.65 19.67 9.25
N LEU A 29 19.96 19.51 9.10
CA LEU A 29 20.53 18.47 8.24
C LEU A 29 20.35 17.07 8.83
N ALA A 30 20.39 16.94 10.16
CA ALA A 30 20.07 15.71 10.86
C ALA A 30 18.60 15.32 10.66
N ASP A 31 17.66 16.26 10.82
CA ASP A 31 16.23 16.03 10.55
C ASP A 31 15.97 15.61 9.09
N PHE A 32 16.66 16.23 8.13
CA PHE A 32 16.58 15.80 6.73
C PHE A 32 17.08 14.36 6.54
N ARG A 33 18.22 14.00 7.15
CA ARG A 33 18.76 12.64 7.11
C ARG A 33 17.79 11.64 7.73
N ASP A 34 17.16 11.99 8.84
CA ASP A 34 16.22 11.11 9.54
C ASP A 34 15.01 10.81 8.67
N LYS A 35 14.47 11.81 7.95
CA LYS A 35 13.42 11.61 6.94
C LYS A 35 13.87 10.68 5.82
N CYS A 36 15.07 10.84 5.29
CA CYS A 36 15.63 9.91 4.30
C CYS A 36 15.78 8.49 4.86
N SER A 37 16.19 8.37 6.13
CA SER A 37 16.32 7.07 6.80
C SER A 37 14.97 6.39 6.97
N VAL A 38 13.91 7.14 7.27
CA VAL A 38 12.54 6.61 7.35
C VAL A 38 12.10 6.09 5.98
N CYS A 39 12.33 6.83 4.89
CA CYS A 39 12.06 6.36 3.53
C CYS A 39 12.82 5.05 3.22
N PHE A 40 14.09 4.97 3.62
CA PHE A 40 14.88 3.74 3.45
C PHE A 40 14.33 2.57 4.27
N VAL A 41 13.88 2.81 5.50
CA VAL A 41 13.28 1.76 6.34
C VAL A 41 11.96 1.26 5.74
N TYR A 42 11.13 2.12 5.18
CA TYR A 42 9.90 1.69 4.48
C TYR A 42 10.18 0.87 3.22
N ASP A 43 11.28 1.15 2.52
CA ASP A 43 11.72 0.36 1.37
C ASP A 43 12.33 -0.99 1.80
N TRP A 44 13.12 -0.99 2.87
CA TRP A 44 13.79 -2.18 3.40
C TRP A 44 12.84 -3.15 4.11
N ILE A 45 11.95 -2.63 4.95
CA ILE A 45 10.97 -3.41 5.71
C ILE A 45 9.60 -3.25 5.07
N THR A 46 9.32 -4.12 4.12
CA THR A 46 7.99 -4.21 3.51
C THR A 46 7.01 -4.91 4.44
N VAL A 47 5.71 -4.70 4.21
CA VAL A 47 4.64 -5.44 4.91
C VAL A 47 4.89 -6.94 4.74
N PRO A 48 4.79 -7.76 5.81
CA PRO A 48 5.04 -9.19 5.73
C PRO A 48 4.27 -9.82 4.57
N LEU A 49 4.99 -10.51 3.69
CA LEU A 49 4.45 -11.08 2.46
C LEU A 49 3.23 -11.98 2.70
N VAL A 50 3.22 -12.71 3.81
CA VAL A 50 2.11 -13.58 4.19
C VAL A 50 0.79 -12.82 4.35
N TYR A 51 0.82 -11.56 4.78
CA TYR A 51 -0.40 -10.76 4.93
C TYR A 51 -1.03 -10.43 3.59
N THR A 52 -0.23 -9.99 2.60
CA THR A 52 -0.75 -9.71 1.25
C THR A 52 -1.20 -11.00 0.56
N GLN A 53 -0.49 -12.12 0.79
CA GLN A 53 -0.85 -13.43 0.25
C GLN A 53 -2.19 -13.93 0.79
N VAL A 54 -2.40 -13.89 2.11
CA VAL A 54 -3.65 -14.40 2.72
C VAL A 54 -4.86 -13.65 2.21
N VAL A 55 -4.79 -12.32 2.12
CA VAL A 55 -5.92 -11.50 1.64
C VAL A 55 -6.18 -11.75 0.15
N THR A 56 -5.12 -11.86 -0.67
CA THR A 56 -5.25 -12.18 -2.09
C THR A 56 -5.88 -13.56 -2.29
N PHE A 57 -5.39 -14.57 -1.55
CA PHE A 57 -5.91 -15.92 -1.61
C PHE A 57 -7.39 -16.00 -1.19
N ALA A 58 -7.77 -15.33 -0.09
CA ALA A 58 -9.15 -15.30 0.38
C ALA A 58 -10.09 -14.67 -0.66
N THR A 59 -9.68 -13.53 -1.24
CA THR A 59 -10.49 -12.84 -2.25
C THR A 59 -10.63 -13.67 -3.53
N TYR A 60 -9.53 -14.27 -4.01
CA TYR A 60 -9.54 -15.04 -5.25
C TYR A 60 -10.27 -16.37 -5.11
N SER A 61 -10.11 -17.06 -3.98
CA SER A 61 -10.83 -18.31 -3.71
C SER A 61 -12.33 -18.08 -3.58
N TYR A 62 -12.76 -16.98 -2.94
CA TYR A 62 -14.17 -16.58 -2.91
C TYR A 62 -14.72 -16.44 -4.34
N PHE A 63 -14.02 -15.70 -5.22
CA PHE A 63 -14.49 -15.53 -6.60
C PHE A 63 -14.36 -16.78 -7.47
N ALA A 64 -13.39 -17.66 -7.20
CA ALA A 64 -13.29 -18.96 -7.88
C ALA A 64 -14.52 -19.83 -7.59
N VAL A 65 -14.97 -19.88 -6.33
CA VAL A 65 -16.20 -20.58 -5.95
C VAL A 65 -17.44 -19.84 -6.48
N ALA A 66 -17.49 -18.52 -6.38
CA ALA A 66 -18.61 -17.73 -6.88
C ALA A 66 -18.79 -17.87 -8.40
N LEU A 67 -17.71 -18.01 -9.17
CA LEU A 67 -17.76 -18.22 -10.61
C LEU A 67 -18.56 -19.49 -10.97
N LEU A 68 -18.44 -20.54 -10.17
CA LEU A 68 -19.18 -21.79 -10.37
C LEU A 68 -20.55 -21.77 -9.69
N GLY A 69 -20.60 -21.24 -8.46
CA GLY A 69 -21.78 -21.29 -7.59
C GLY A 69 -22.81 -20.21 -7.83
N GLN A 70 -22.50 -19.14 -8.57
CA GLN A 70 -23.44 -18.06 -8.90
C GLN A 70 -23.86 -18.08 -10.37
N GLN A 71 -23.66 -19.20 -11.07
CA GLN A 71 -24.21 -19.38 -12.40
C GLN A 71 -25.74 -19.47 -12.35
N TYR A 72 -26.42 -18.89 -13.34
CA TYR A 72 -27.85 -19.12 -13.51
C TYR A 72 -28.07 -20.55 -13.99
N LEU A 73 -28.86 -21.32 -13.23
CA LEU A 73 -29.24 -22.68 -13.56
C LEU A 73 -30.56 -22.70 -14.34
N ASP A 74 -30.78 -23.77 -15.10
CA ASP A 74 -32.02 -23.99 -15.84
C ASP A 74 -33.24 -23.96 -14.90
N PRO A 75 -34.14 -22.96 -15.03
CA PRO A 75 -35.31 -22.83 -14.17
C PRO A 75 -36.27 -24.02 -14.25
N SER A 76 -36.24 -24.79 -15.35
CA SER A 76 -37.11 -25.96 -15.55
C SER A 76 -36.82 -27.08 -14.54
N GLN A 77 -35.59 -27.15 -14.03
CA GLN A 77 -35.14 -28.15 -13.07
C GLN A 77 -35.56 -27.84 -11.62
N LYS A 78 -36.17 -26.66 -11.39
CA LYS A 78 -36.73 -26.22 -10.09
C LYS A 78 -35.75 -26.33 -8.90
N HIS A 79 -34.48 -26.01 -9.13
CA HIS A 79 -33.49 -25.91 -8.06
C HIS A 79 -33.88 -24.80 -7.06
N PRO A 80 -33.82 -25.05 -5.74
CA PRO A 80 -34.19 -24.04 -4.74
C PRO A 80 -33.24 -22.85 -4.82
N GLY A 81 -33.79 -21.63 -4.93
CA GLY A 81 -33.03 -20.39 -5.07
C GLY A 81 -32.71 -19.98 -6.52
N TYR A 82 -32.94 -20.86 -7.51
CA TYR A 82 -32.66 -20.60 -8.93
C TYR A 82 -33.95 -20.62 -9.75
N THR A 83 -34.79 -19.61 -9.53
CA THR A 83 -36.12 -19.51 -10.17
C THR A 83 -36.13 -18.66 -11.43
N ARG A 84 -35.09 -17.86 -11.66
CA ARG A 84 -35.03 -16.91 -12.77
C ARG A 84 -33.60 -16.80 -13.30
N ASP A 85 -33.48 -16.91 -14.62
CA ASP A 85 -32.25 -16.67 -15.36
C ASP A 85 -32.28 -15.26 -15.94
N PHE A 86 -31.34 -14.41 -15.51
CA PHE A 86 -31.19 -13.05 -16.03
C PHE A 86 -30.10 -12.93 -17.10
N TYR A 87 -29.39 -14.03 -17.41
CA TYR A 87 -28.22 -14.13 -18.30
C TYR A 87 -27.00 -13.29 -17.87
N PHE A 88 -27.20 -12.07 -17.38
CA PHE A 88 -26.18 -11.15 -16.91
C PHE A 88 -26.17 -11.05 -15.37
N PRO A 89 -25.09 -11.47 -14.68
CA PRO A 89 -25.02 -11.51 -13.22
C PRO A 89 -24.62 -10.15 -12.61
N GLY A 90 -25.52 -9.16 -12.71
CA GLY A 90 -25.23 -7.77 -12.30
C GLY A 90 -24.81 -7.60 -10.84
N PHE A 91 -25.45 -8.31 -9.90
CA PHE A 91 -25.09 -8.25 -8.48
C PHE A 91 -23.75 -8.92 -8.18
N THR A 92 -23.42 -10.03 -8.84
CA THR A 92 -22.12 -10.70 -8.71
C THR A 92 -20.99 -9.82 -9.25
N ILE A 93 -21.24 -9.07 -10.34
CA ILE A 93 -20.30 -8.07 -10.85
C ILE A 93 -20.13 -6.91 -9.87
N LEU A 94 -21.21 -6.42 -9.25
CA LEU A 94 -21.12 -5.39 -8.21
C LEU A 94 -20.30 -5.87 -7.01
N GLN A 95 -20.51 -7.12 -6.57
CA GLN A 95 -19.70 -7.76 -5.52
C GLN A 95 -18.23 -7.85 -5.95
N PHE A 96 -17.96 -8.23 -7.20
CA PHE A 96 -16.61 -8.26 -7.75
C PHE A 96 -15.94 -6.89 -7.69
N LEU A 97 -16.62 -5.84 -8.16
CA LEU A 97 -16.10 -4.47 -8.09
C LEU A 97 -15.84 -4.03 -6.65
N PHE A 98 -16.70 -4.40 -5.70
CA PHE A 98 -16.51 -4.04 -4.29
C PHE A 98 -15.30 -4.77 -3.67
N TYR A 99 -15.25 -6.10 -3.72
CA TYR A 99 -14.19 -6.87 -3.07
C TYR A 99 -12.83 -6.74 -3.78
N MET A 100 -12.80 -6.75 -5.12
CA MET A 100 -11.55 -6.52 -5.86
C MET A 100 -11.13 -5.06 -5.83
N GLY A 101 -12.08 -4.14 -5.77
CA GLY A 101 -11.82 -2.72 -5.57
C GLY A 101 -11.29 -2.41 -4.19
N TRP A 102 -11.72 -3.14 -3.15
CA TRP A 102 -11.19 -3.00 -1.80
C TRP A 102 -9.82 -3.68 -1.63
N LEU A 103 -9.52 -4.71 -2.42
CA LEU A 103 -8.19 -5.33 -2.45
C LEU A 103 -7.12 -4.42 -3.11
N LYS A 104 -7.54 -3.56 -4.03
CA LYS A 104 -6.66 -2.63 -4.75
C LYS A 104 -6.47 -1.31 -4.01
#